data_AF-A0A969C6J8-F1
#
_entry.id   AF-A0A969C6J8-F1
#
_cell.length_a   1.000
_cell.length_b   1.000
_cell.length_c   1.000
_cell.angle_alpha   90.00
_cell.angle_beta   90.00
_cell.angle_gamma   90.00
#
_symmetry.space_group_name_H-M   'P 1'
#
loop_
_entity.id
_entity.type
_entity.pdbx_description
1 polymer ?
#
loop_
_entity_poly.entity_id
_entity_poly.type
_entity_poly.pdbx_seq_one_letter_code
_entity_poly.pdbx_strand_id
1 'polypeptide(L)'
;MAIKGRTDRASWTGQGLPLLGRLYKGGRRSQEDIARNRPGPDLDHFRFEPADRYAALIGDAFEQVYKPRPVEIKEVYAFGDSVEGAFETWMEEWARSGLLRRCDGETMTNWYNPANARVMSTPKPCEPDVCKCKPLGRMRLVLPALMQYTGVFGYVQLTTHSQIEIDRITARLFALEA
;
A
#
# COMPACT_ATOMS: atom_id res chain seq x y z
N MET A 1 -33.30 6.62 -6.75
CA MET A 1 -33.44 6.36 -5.29
C MET A 1 -32.72 5.08 -4.95
N ALA A 2 -31.96 5.07 -3.85
CA ALA A 2 -31.25 3.86 -3.45
C ALA A 2 -32.24 2.80 -2.97
N ILE A 3 -32.12 1.60 -3.51
CA ILE A 3 -33.01 0.49 -3.17
C ILE A 3 -32.47 -0.14 -1.88
N LYS A 4 -33.27 -0.15 -0.80
CA LYS A 4 -32.93 -0.89 0.42
C LYS A 4 -32.72 -2.37 0.05
N GLY A 5 -31.56 -2.93 0.37
CA GLY A 5 -31.07 -4.24 -0.06
C GLY A 5 -30.50 -4.36 -1.49
N ARG A 6 -30.33 -3.27 -2.26
CA ARG A 6 -29.69 -3.36 -3.60
C ARG A 6 -28.69 -2.26 -3.98
N THR A 7 -28.88 -1.02 -3.55
CA THR A 7 -27.85 0.05 -3.67
C THR A 7 -27.62 0.71 -2.33
N ASP A 8 -27.87 -0.06 -1.26
CA ASP A 8 -27.66 0.26 0.12
C ASP A 8 -26.32 -0.30 0.61
N ARG A 9 -25.79 0.36 1.63
CA ARG A 9 -24.41 0.17 2.08
C ARG A 9 -24.11 -1.22 2.66
N ALA A 10 -25.12 -1.99 3.08
CA ALA A 10 -24.95 -3.35 3.58
C ALA A 10 -24.65 -4.37 2.46
N SER A 11 -25.09 -4.09 1.22
CA SER A 11 -24.88 -4.89 0.01
C SER A 11 -23.59 -4.54 -0.74
N TRP A 12 -22.78 -3.64 -0.18
CA TRP A 12 -21.65 -2.95 -0.81
C TRP A 12 -20.29 -3.31 -0.10
N THR A 13 -20.20 -4.47 0.58
CA THR A 13 -18.97 -4.98 1.22
C THR A 13 -17.87 -5.33 0.19
N GLY A 14 -16.66 -4.77 0.35
CA GLY A 14 -15.53 -4.98 -0.57
C GLY A 14 -15.33 -3.87 -1.61
N GLN A 15 -15.93 -2.69 -1.42
CA GLN A 15 -16.00 -1.69 -2.46
C GLN A 15 -15.14 -0.46 -2.20
N GLY A 16 -13.96 -0.56 -2.80
CA GLY A 16 -13.29 0.50 -3.55
C GLY A 16 -12.75 -0.15 -4.83
N LEU A 17 -11.95 0.56 -5.62
CA LEU A 17 -11.16 -0.11 -6.66
C LEU A 17 -10.28 -1.19 -5.98
N PRO A 18 -10.21 -2.42 -6.50
CA PRO A 18 -9.42 -3.48 -5.90
C PRO A 18 -7.90 -3.23 -6.03
N LEU A 19 -7.12 -3.71 -5.07
CA LEU A 19 -5.67 -3.82 -5.21
C LEU A 19 -5.34 -4.86 -6.29
N LEU A 20 -4.71 -4.42 -7.38
CA LEU A 20 -4.26 -5.28 -8.48
C LEU A 20 -2.89 -5.91 -8.19
N GLY A 21 -2.04 -5.19 -7.45
CA GLY A 21 -0.72 -5.66 -7.08
C GLY A 21 0.11 -4.59 -6.40
N ARG A 22 1.33 -4.96 -6.03
CA ARG A 22 2.28 -4.11 -5.33
C ARG A 22 3.53 -3.91 -6.18
N LEU A 23 3.96 -2.66 -6.29
CA LEU A 23 5.18 -2.27 -6.99
C LEU A 23 6.30 -2.02 -5.98
N TYR A 24 7.48 -2.52 -6.27
CA TYR A 24 8.68 -2.41 -5.45
C TYR A 24 9.87 -2.00 -6.29
N LYS A 25 10.77 -1.17 -5.74
CA LYS A 25 12.09 -0.91 -6.33
C LYS A 25 13.14 -1.95 -5.91
N GLY A 26 12.97 -2.55 -4.73
CA GLY A 26 13.90 -3.54 -4.17
C GLY A 26 13.46 -4.99 -4.38
N GLY A 27 14.43 -5.89 -4.28
CA GLY A 27 14.22 -7.32 -4.35
C GLY A 27 13.62 -7.91 -3.09
N ARG A 28 13.09 -9.12 -3.25
CA ARG A 28 12.59 -9.94 -2.12
C ARG A 28 13.73 -10.21 -1.15
N ARG A 29 13.47 -10.03 0.13
CA ARG A 29 14.40 -10.46 1.20
C ARG A 29 14.45 -11.98 1.22
N SER A 30 15.66 -12.55 1.27
CA SER A 30 15.86 -13.97 1.53
C SER A 30 15.60 -14.30 3.01
N GLN A 31 15.51 -15.59 3.36
CA GLN A 31 15.40 -15.97 4.78
C GLN A 31 16.62 -15.55 5.60
N GLU A 32 17.79 -15.51 4.98
CA GLU A 32 19.00 -14.99 5.61
C GLU A 32 18.87 -13.48 5.88
N ASP A 33 18.37 -12.71 4.91
CA ASP A 33 18.15 -11.26 5.07
C ASP A 33 17.11 -10.98 6.16
N ILE A 34 16.08 -11.81 6.28
CA ILE A 34 15.09 -11.71 7.35
C ILE A 34 15.75 -12.01 8.70
N ALA A 35 16.50 -13.12 8.81
CA ALA A 35 17.15 -13.52 10.05
C ALA A 35 18.19 -12.51 10.54
N ARG A 36 18.91 -11.87 9.63
CA ARG A 36 19.96 -10.86 9.92
C ARG A 36 19.45 -9.43 9.88
N ASN A 37 18.14 -9.22 9.71
CA ASN A 37 17.51 -7.91 9.54
C ASN A 37 18.19 -7.02 8.46
N ARG A 38 18.60 -7.63 7.35
CA ARG A 38 19.19 -6.94 6.19
C ARG A 38 18.13 -6.56 5.16
N PRO A 39 18.32 -5.46 4.42
CA PRO A 39 17.48 -5.14 3.27
C PRO A 39 17.62 -6.21 2.19
N GLY A 40 16.63 -6.31 1.30
CA GLY A 40 16.74 -7.14 0.11
C GLY A 40 17.75 -6.54 -0.88
N PRO A 41 18.09 -7.26 -1.96
CA PRO A 41 18.99 -6.73 -2.97
C PRO A 41 18.38 -5.48 -3.62
N ASP A 42 19.23 -4.49 -3.90
CA ASP A 42 18.84 -3.34 -4.70
C ASP A 42 18.69 -3.78 -6.16
N LEU A 43 17.58 -3.42 -6.80
CA LEU A 43 17.32 -3.78 -8.19
C LEU A 43 17.43 -2.54 -9.08
N ASP A 44 17.90 -2.76 -10.31
CA ASP A 44 17.93 -1.75 -11.37
C ASP A 44 16.57 -1.58 -12.07
N HIS A 45 15.57 -2.38 -11.71
CA HIS A 45 14.23 -2.40 -12.29
C HIS A 45 13.15 -2.49 -11.22
N PHE A 46 11.92 -2.12 -11.57
CA PHE A 46 10.76 -2.33 -10.75
C PHE A 46 10.34 -3.80 -10.74
N ARG A 47 9.98 -4.26 -9.55
CA ARG A 47 9.42 -5.59 -9.30
C ARG A 47 7.96 -5.45 -8.97
N PHE A 48 7.12 -6.21 -9.65
CA PHE A 48 5.69 -6.22 -9.44
C PHE A 48 5.24 -7.55 -8.82
N GLU A 49 4.40 -7.47 -7.80
CA GLU A 49 3.77 -8.62 -7.16
C GLU A 49 2.26 -8.49 -7.32
N PRO A 50 1.62 -9.28 -8.19
CA PRO A 50 0.18 -9.19 -8.36
C PRO A 50 -0.52 -9.68 -7.09
N ALA A 51 -1.67 -9.08 -6.77
CA ALA A 51 -2.45 -9.50 -5.60
C ALA A 51 -3.05 -10.90 -5.84
N ASP A 52 -3.13 -11.73 -4.80
CA ASP A 52 -3.52 -13.16 -4.90
C ASP A 52 -4.78 -13.38 -5.73
N ARG A 53 -5.82 -12.55 -5.52
CA ARG A 53 -7.09 -12.62 -6.25
C ARG A 53 -6.94 -12.45 -7.77
N TYR A 54 -5.91 -11.72 -8.20
CA TYR A 54 -5.68 -11.32 -9.58
C TYR A 54 -4.36 -11.85 -10.15
N ALA A 55 -3.66 -12.73 -9.42
CA ALA A 55 -2.28 -13.11 -9.68
C ALA A 55 -2.02 -13.54 -11.13
N ALA A 56 -2.82 -14.49 -11.64
CA ALA A 56 -2.65 -15.03 -12.99
C ALA A 56 -2.90 -13.98 -14.09
N LEU A 57 -4.00 -13.22 -14.00
CA LEU A 57 -4.38 -12.26 -15.03
C LEU A 57 -3.48 -11.02 -15.03
N ILE A 58 -3.22 -10.46 -13.85
CA ILE A 58 -2.52 -9.18 -13.70
C ILE A 58 -1.01 -9.36 -13.80
N GLY A 59 -0.46 -10.50 -13.37
CA GLY A 59 0.96 -10.80 -13.50
C GLY A 59 1.41 -10.82 -14.95
N ASP A 60 0.80 -11.69 -15.78
CA ASP A 60 1.14 -11.83 -17.19
C ASP A 60 0.92 -10.52 -17.96
N ALA A 61 -0.21 -9.84 -17.70
CA ALA A 61 -0.50 -8.56 -18.34
C ALA A 61 0.51 -7.47 -18.00
N PHE A 62 0.99 -7.42 -16.75
CA PHE A 62 2.00 -6.46 -16.35
C PHE A 62 3.30 -6.66 -17.15
N GLU A 63 3.74 -7.91 -17.33
CA GLU A 63 4.92 -8.22 -18.15
C GLU A 63 4.71 -7.89 -19.63
N GLN A 64 3.51 -8.10 -20.18
CA GLN A 64 3.22 -7.73 -21.58
C GLN A 64 3.23 -6.21 -21.79
N VAL A 65 2.68 -5.45 -20.84
CA VAL A 65 2.57 -3.99 -20.95
C VAL A 65 3.90 -3.29 -20.65
N TYR A 66 4.61 -3.71 -19.59
CA TYR A 66 5.79 -3.02 -19.08
C TYR A 66 7.11 -3.77 -19.29
N LYS A 67 7.08 -4.99 -19.83
CA LYS A 67 8.23 -5.93 -19.95
C LYS A 67 8.59 -6.58 -18.60
N PRO A 68 9.33 -7.71 -18.57
CA PRO A 68 9.63 -8.44 -17.34
C PRO A 68 10.53 -7.72 -16.33
N ARG A 69 11.33 -6.74 -16.78
CA ARG A 69 12.24 -5.94 -15.93
C ARG A 69 12.12 -4.45 -16.29
N PRO A 70 10.99 -3.80 -15.98
CA PRO A 70 10.79 -2.41 -16.34
C PRO A 70 11.68 -1.51 -15.49
N VAL A 71 12.51 -0.69 -16.13
CA VAL A 71 13.25 0.39 -15.44
C VAL A 71 12.42 1.67 -15.31
N GLU A 72 11.28 1.72 -16.00
CA GLU A 72 10.34 2.84 -16.05
C GLU A 72 8.91 2.29 -16.16
N ILE A 73 7.97 2.87 -15.41
CA ILE A 73 6.53 2.62 -15.57
C ILE A 73 5.91 3.91 -16.13
N LYS A 74 5.35 3.83 -17.34
CA LYS A 74 4.73 4.96 -18.01
C LYS A 74 3.25 5.06 -17.69
N GLU A 75 2.68 6.24 -17.91
CA GLU A 75 1.25 6.52 -17.71
C GLU A 75 0.79 6.20 -16.28
N VAL A 76 1.51 6.71 -15.30
CA VAL A 76 1.19 6.51 -13.88
C VAL A 76 0.42 7.70 -13.35
N TYR A 77 -0.73 7.44 -12.73
CA TYR A 77 -1.55 8.47 -12.09
C TYR A 77 -1.72 8.17 -10.62
N ALA A 78 -1.61 9.18 -9.77
CA ALA A 78 -1.92 9.06 -8.35
C ALA A 78 -3.43 8.84 -8.17
N PHE A 79 -3.80 7.91 -7.29
CA PHE A 79 -5.21 7.59 -7.00
C PHE A 79 -5.66 8.29 -5.71
N GLY A 80 -6.22 9.49 -5.86
CA GLY A 80 -6.75 10.29 -4.76
C GLY A 80 -7.10 11.71 -5.24
N ASP A 81 -7.88 12.42 -4.44
CA ASP A 81 -8.25 13.83 -4.63
C ASP A 81 -7.41 14.80 -3.78
N SER A 82 -6.57 14.26 -2.88
CA SER A 82 -5.53 15.00 -2.14
C SER A 82 -4.24 14.19 -2.05
N VAL A 83 -3.16 14.82 -1.61
CA VAL A 83 -1.88 14.16 -1.32
C VAL A 83 -2.05 13.00 -0.34
N GLU A 84 -2.77 13.23 0.76
CA GLU A 84 -3.03 12.22 1.80
C GLU A 84 -3.94 11.10 1.30
N GLY A 85 -4.89 11.42 0.41
CA GLY A 85 -5.75 10.43 -0.24
C GLY A 85 -4.98 9.49 -1.18
N ALA A 86 -3.98 10.03 -1.89
CA ALA A 86 -3.15 9.29 -2.82
C ALA A 86 -1.94 8.59 -2.19
N PHE A 87 -1.36 9.18 -1.16
CA PHE A 87 -0.18 8.69 -0.46
C PHE A 87 -0.43 8.63 1.04
N GLU A 88 -0.92 7.47 1.47
CA GLU A 88 -1.22 7.21 2.86
C GLU A 88 0.07 6.92 3.64
N THR A 89 0.36 7.72 4.66
CA THR A 89 1.55 7.56 5.51
C THR A 89 1.16 7.28 6.96
N TRP A 90 1.85 6.32 7.59
CA TRP A 90 1.61 5.93 8.97
C TRP A 90 2.88 5.45 9.65
N MET A 91 2.86 5.48 10.98
CA MET A 91 3.77 4.74 11.84
C MET A 91 3.09 3.41 12.21
N GLU A 92 3.65 2.27 11.78
CA GLU A 92 3.05 0.95 12.00
C GLU A 92 3.98 -0.05 12.69
N GLU A 93 3.42 -0.85 13.59
CA GLU A 93 4.07 -2.00 14.22
C GLU A 93 3.34 -3.28 13.82
N TRP A 94 4.10 -4.27 13.32
CA TRP A 94 3.57 -5.55 12.84
C TRP A 94 4.24 -6.73 13.54
N ALA A 95 3.42 -7.68 13.97
CA ALA A 95 3.86 -9.03 14.33
C ALA A 95 3.66 -9.97 13.14
N ARG A 96 4.17 -11.20 13.25
CA ARG A 96 3.84 -12.28 12.28
C ARG A 96 2.34 -12.53 12.18
N SER A 97 1.60 -12.33 13.27
CA SER A 97 0.16 -12.55 13.36
C SER A 97 -0.69 -11.38 12.85
N GLY A 98 -0.09 -10.22 12.57
CA GLY A 98 -0.80 -9.06 12.03
C GLY A 98 -0.41 -7.72 12.64
N LEU A 99 -1.24 -6.72 12.38
CA LEU A 99 -1.04 -5.34 12.82
C LEU A 99 -1.17 -5.27 14.34
N LEU A 100 -0.12 -4.77 15.00
CA LEU A 100 -0.14 -4.47 16.43
C LEU A 100 -0.58 -3.03 16.68
N ARG A 101 -0.08 -2.07 15.90
CA ARG A 101 -0.30 -0.64 16.11
C ARG A 101 -0.21 0.14 14.82
N ARG A 102 -1.04 1.17 14.67
CA ARG A 102 -0.97 2.22 13.64
C ARG A 102 -1.23 3.58 14.29
N CYS A 103 -0.35 4.54 14.07
CA CYS A 103 -0.50 5.91 14.54
C CYS A 103 0.03 6.94 13.54
N ASP A 104 -0.41 8.18 13.70
CA ASP A 104 0.08 9.37 12.98
C ASP A 104 1.25 10.08 13.70
N GLY A 105 1.69 9.54 14.84
CA GLY A 105 2.71 10.15 15.72
C GLY A 105 2.13 10.73 17.01
N GLU A 106 0.85 11.08 17.03
CA GLU A 106 0.15 11.62 18.20
C GLU A 106 -0.98 10.71 18.67
N THR A 107 -1.70 10.09 17.73
CA THR A 107 -2.88 9.27 17.96
C THR A 107 -2.74 7.90 17.30
N MET A 108 -3.02 6.86 18.08
CA MET A 108 -3.21 5.51 17.57
C MET A 108 -4.61 5.34 17.03
N THR A 109 -4.71 5.14 15.71
CA THR A 109 -5.97 4.91 15.00
C THR A 109 -6.34 3.43 14.97
N ASN A 110 -5.34 2.54 14.99
CA ASN A 110 -5.55 1.10 15.14
C ASN A 110 -4.57 0.50 16.15
N TRP A 111 -5.06 -0.42 16.99
CA TRP A 111 -4.22 -1.09 17.97
C TRP A 111 -4.76 -2.46 18.35
N TYR A 112 -3.87 -3.43 18.50
CA TYR A 112 -4.18 -4.78 18.92
C TYR A 112 -4.42 -4.80 20.43
N ASN A 113 -5.60 -5.26 20.82
CA ASN A 113 -5.95 -5.50 22.21
C ASN A 113 -5.71 -6.99 22.53
N PRO A 114 -4.72 -7.33 23.38
CA PRO A 114 -4.45 -8.71 23.73
C PRO A 114 -5.56 -9.35 24.57
N ALA A 115 -6.36 -8.57 25.30
CA ALA A 115 -7.42 -9.10 26.15
C ALA A 115 -8.57 -9.75 25.36
N ASN A 116 -8.81 -9.30 24.13
CA ASN A 116 -9.87 -9.83 23.26
C ASN A 116 -9.35 -10.32 21.89
N ALA A 117 -8.02 -10.33 21.70
CA ALA A 117 -7.33 -10.74 20.49
C ALA A 117 -7.83 -10.06 19.21
N ARG A 118 -8.17 -8.77 19.27
CA ARG A 118 -8.69 -8.01 18.12
C ARG A 118 -7.96 -6.69 17.91
N VAL A 119 -7.93 -6.25 16.66
CA VAL A 119 -7.54 -4.88 16.32
C VAL A 119 -8.74 -3.97 16.58
N MET A 120 -8.53 -3.00 17.46
CA MET A 120 -9.47 -1.94 17.80
C MET A 120 -9.24 -0.73 16.90
N SER A 121 -10.30 0.03 16.61
CA SER A 121 -10.25 1.30 15.86
C SER A 121 -10.64 2.51 16.71
N THR A 122 -10.84 2.33 18.01
CA THR A 122 -11.11 3.41 18.95
C THR A 122 -9.82 4.21 19.17
N PRO A 123 -9.78 5.53 18.88
CA PRO A 123 -8.57 6.33 19.02
C PRO A 123 -8.05 6.34 20.45
N LYS A 124 -6.72 6.31 20.61
CA LYS A 124 -6.05 6.56 21.90
C LYS A 124 -4.70 7.28 21.68
N PRO A 125 -4.12 7.93 22.70
CA PRO A 125 -2.81 8.58 22.56
C PRO A 125 -1.73 7.60 22.10
N CYS A 126 -0.82 8.10 21.28
CA CYS A 126 0.38 7.38 20.88
C CYS A 126 1.34 7.22 22.07
N GLU A 127 1.99 6.07 22.14
CA GLU A 127 2.93 5.68 23.21
C GLU A 127 4.34 5.57 22.62
N PRO A 128 5.02 6.69 22.30
CA PRO A 128 6.29 6.67 21.58
C PRO A 128 7.40 5.92 22.33
N ASP A 129 7.41 5.99 23.67
CA ASP A 129 8.41 5.32 24.52
C ASP A 129 8.32 3.79 24.49
N VAL A 130 7.15 3.25 24.10
CA VAL A 130 6.88 1.80 24.08
C VAL A 130 6.68 1.29 22.64
N CYS A 131 6.38 2.17 21.68
CA CYS A 131 6.13 1.73 20.31
C CYS A 131 7.42 1.33 19.59
N LYS A 132 7.36 0.22 18.83
CA LYS A 132 8.37 -0.15 17.83
C LYS A 132 7.87 0.16 16.42
N CYS A 133 7.03 1.18 16.31
CA CYS A 133 6.41 1.64 15.09
C CYS A 133 7.50 2.03 14.08
N LYS A 134 7.33 1.63 12.83
CA LYS A 134 8.20 2.04 11.71
C LYS A 134 7.41 2.89 10.72
N PRO A 135 8.05 3.88 10.10
CA PRO A 135 7.38 4.68 9.07
C PRO A 135 7.03 3.80 7.88
N LEU A 136 5.90 4.12 7.27
CA LEU A 136 5.35 3.44 6.11
C LEU A 136 4.61 4.45 5.24
N GLY A 137 4.91 4.45 3.95
CA GLY A 137 4.14 5.15 2.92
C GLY A 137 3.54 4.14 1.94
N ARG A 138 2.24 4.28 1.65
CA ARG A 138 1.49 3.49 0.67
C ARG A 138 0.87 4.43 -0.36
N MET A 139 1.48 4.53 -1.52
CA MET A 139 0.95 5.30 -2.63
C MET A 139 0.05 4.43 -3.49
N ARG A 140 -1.17 4.89 -3.75
CA ARG A 140 -2.10 4.22 -4.65
C ARG A 140 -1.95 4.81 -6.04
N LEU A 141 -1.77 3.94 -7.02
CA LEU A 141 -1.49 4.30 -8.41
C LEU A 141 -2.52 3.67 -9.33
N VAL A 142 -3.00 4.44 -10.29
CA VAL A 142 -3.75 3.96 -11.46
C VAL A 142 -2.74 3.77 -12.59
N LEU A 143 -2.79 2.59 -13.21
CA LEU A 143 -1.99 2.23 -14.38
C LEU A 143 -2.94 2.01 -15.57
N PRO A 144 -3.32 3.04 -16.35
CA PRO A 144 -4.34 2.92 -17.38
C PRO A 144 -3.99 1.91 -18.47
N ALA A 145 -2.73 1.83 -18.91
CA ALA A 145 -2.31 0.82 -19.89
C ALA A 145 -2.58 -0.62 -19.40
N LEU A 146 -2.37 -0.90 -18.11
CA LEU A 146 -2.68 -2.20 -17.50
C LEU A 146 -4.19 -2.45 -17.44
N MET A 147 -4.98 -1.43 -17.10
CA MET A 147 -6.44 -1.53 -17.08
C MET A 147 -7.03 -1.73 -18.47
N GLN A 148 -6.51 -1.02 -19.47
CA GLN A 148 -6.92 -1.16 -20.86
C GLN A 148 -6.61 -2.57 -21.39
N TYR A 149 -5.44 -3.11 -21.06
CA TYR A 149 -5.05 -4.45 -21.48
C TYR A 149 -5.91 -5.55 -20.81
N THR A 150 -6.24 -5.38 -19.52
CA THR A 150 -6.89 -6.43 -18.72
C THR A 150 -8.40 -6.28 -18.59
N GLY A 151 -8.94 -5.09 -18.85
CA GLY A 151 -10.33 -4.72 -18.54
C GLY A 151 -10.63 -4.57 -17.05
N VAL A 152 -9.64 -4.71 -16.16
CA VAL A 152 -9.84 -4.67 -14.71
C VAL A 152 -9.50 -3.29 -14.17
N PHE A 153 -10.51 -2.60 -13.64
CA PHE A 153 -10.33 -1.35 -12.92
C PHE A 153 -9.88 -1.64 -11.48
N GLY A 154 -8.80 -1.01 -11.04
CA GLY A 154 -8.19 -1.26 -9.74
C GLY A 154 -7.11 -0.23 -9.39
N TYR A 155 -6.27 -0.51 -8.42
CA TYR A 155 -5.07 0.30 -8.15
C TYR A 155 -3.87 -0.60 -7.88
N VAL A 156 -2.68 -0.09 -8.18
CA VAL A 156 -1.40 -0.68 -7.79
C VAL A 156 -0.87 0.10 -6.60
N GLN A 157 -0.25 -0.59 -5.64
CA GLN A 157 0.32 0.06 -4.47
C GLN A 157 1.84 0.11 -4.54
N LEU A 158 2.42 1.31 -4.52
CA LEU A 158 3.84 1.51 -4.26
C LEU A 158 4.03 1.65 -2.74
N THR A 159 4.93 0.87 -2.16
CA THR A 159 5.18 0.88 -0.71
C THR A 159 6.62 1.27 -0.41
N THR A 160 6.83 2.20 0.52
CA THR A 160 8.15 2.54 1.07
C THR A 160 8.12 2.51 2.59
N HIS A 161 9.26 2.16 3.19
CA HIS A 161 9.50 2.22 4.63
C HIS A 161 10.60 3.23 4.99
N SER A 162 11.11 3.99 4.01
CA SER A 162 12.16 4.98 4.22
C SER A 162 11.54 6.32 4.56
N GLN A 163 11.86 6.86 5.73
CA GLN A 163 11.37 8.19 6.14
C GLN A 163 11.79 9.28 5.13
N ILE A 164 13.03 9.22 4.63
CA ILE A 164 13.52 10.16 3.62
C ILE A 164 12.73 10.05 2.30
N GLU A 165 12.34 8.85 1.88
CA GLU A 165 11.52 8.69 0.68
C GLU A 165 10.10 9.21 0.91
N ILE A 166 9.51 8.94 2.09
CA ILE A 166 8.21 9.47 2.47
C ILE A 166 8.22 11.00 2.40
N ASP A 167 9.18 11.65 3.06
CA ASP A 167 9.29 13.12 3.07
C ASP A 167 9.46 13.69 1.65
N ARG A 168 10.30 13.06 0.83
CA ARG A 168 10.55 13.49 -0.55
C ARG A 168 9.33 13.31 -1.44
N ILE A 169 8.63 12.18 -1.35
CA ILE A 169 7.42 11.91 -2.14
C ILE A 169 6.34 12.91 -1.74
N THR A 170 6.08 13.06 -0.44
CA THR A 170 5.10 14.01 0.09
C THR A 170 5.38 15.44 -0.39
N ALA A 171 6.62 15.93 -0.26
CA ALA A 171 6.97 17.27 -0.71
C ALA A 171 6.75 17.47 -2.23
N ARG A 172 6.99 16.43 -3.04
CA ARG A 172 6.73 16.49 -4.49
C ARG A 172 5.25 16.45 -4.82
N LEU A 173 4.45 15.69 -4.09
CA LEU A 173 3.01 15.64 -4.28
C LEU A 173 2.35 16.97 -3.90
N PHE A 174 2.73 17.59 -2.78
CA PHE A 174 2.22 18.93 -2.43
C PHE A 174 2.59 19.99 -3.47
N ALA A 175 3.78 19.90 -4.08
CA ALA A 175 4.16 20.82 -5.15
C ALA A 175 3.36 20.62 -6.45
N LEU A 176 2.73 19.46 -6.65
CA LEU A 176 1.89 19.17 -7.82
C LEU A 176 0.40 19.48 -7.57
N GLU A 177 0.00 19.62 -6.32
CA GLU A 177 -1.36 20.00 -5.92
C GLU A 177 -1.58 21.53 -6.03
N ALA A 178 -0.50 22.32 -5.99
CA ALA A 178 -0.49 23.78 -6.09
C ALA A 178 -0.58 24.31 -7.53
#